data_AF-A0A672ICA7-F1
#
_entry.id   AF-A0A672ICA7-F1
#
_cell.length_a   1.000
_cell.length_b   1.000
_cell.length_c   1.000
_cell.angle_alpha   90.00
_cell.angle_beta   90.00
_cell.angle_gamma   90.00
#
_symmetry.space_group_name_H-M   'P 1'
#
loop_
_entity.id
_entity.type
_entity.pdbx_description
1 polymer ?
#
loop_
_entity_poly.entity_id
_entity_poly.type
_entity_poly.pdbx_seq_one_letter_code
_entity_poly.pdbx_strand_id
1 'polypeptide(L)'
;GVAPRSRSDNGNSPRIHLSQPFVYFGRSYSQIYVNHNGHLTFTAPWRSFTPQRFPINGSRDVIAPFWTDIDNRERGQIMYKEHRGGHILQQATQDVNQYFPGLNFQAVSVFVATWYEVAYYPRTSTVTTFQAVLISGGRYSFVLMNYGAIDRTNLSIQVRTMAIDILFFVNSIFALFYLIGPLYPINGGRSSRSDDGNSPRIHLSQPFVYFGHSYSQIYVNHNGHLTFTGPWRSFTPQRFPINGSRDVIAPFWTDIDNRERGQIIYKEHRSGHILQQATQDVNQYFPGLNFQAVSVFVATWYEVAYYPRTSTVTTFQAVLISGGRYSFVLMNYGAIDRTNLSIQVRVIKFYFIMLNFFENE
;
A
#
# COMPACT_ATOMS: atom_id res chain seq x y z
N GLY A 1 -6.96 27.53 0.49
CA GLY A 1 -7.54 26.65 1.53
C GLY A 1 -9.05 26.61 1.39
N VAL A 2 -9.67 25.49 1.75
CA VAL A 2 -11.10 25.42 2.10
C VAL A 2 -11.17 25.46 3.64
N ALA A 3 -12.22 26.03 4.21
CA ALA A 3 -12.38 26.20 5.65
C ALA A 3 -12.21 24.87 6.41
N PRO A 4 -11.55 24.88 7.60
CA PRO A 4 -11.52 23.72 8.48
C PRO A 4 -12.97 23.39 8.89
N ARG A 5 -13.42 22.15 8.62
CA ARG A 5 -14.79 21.72 8.96
C ARG A 5 -14.76 20.54 9.94
N SER A 6 -15.78 20.58 10.81
CA SER A 6 -16.12 19.72 11.96
C SER A 6 -14.95 19.11 12.74
N ARG A 7 -14.76 19.59 13.96
CA ARG A 7 -13.99 18.88 14.98
C ARG A 7 -14.89 17.80 15.59
N SER A 8 -14.47 16.55 15.54
CA SER A 8 -15.23 15.40 16.01
C SER A 8 -14.31 14.21 16.20
N ASP A 9 -14.59 13.40 17.21
CA ASP A 9 -13.95 12.09 17.41
C ASP A 9 -14.29 11.13 16.25
N ASN A 10 -15.60 10.85 16.09
CA ASN A 10 -16.08 9.81 15.16
C ASN A 10 -16.89 10.37 13.98
N GLY A 11 -16.44 11.50 13.44
CA GLY A 11 -17.16 12.27 12.44
C GLY A 11 -17.06 11.70 11.01
N ASN A 12 -17.95 12.16 10.13
CA ASN A 12 -17.82 12.00 8.69
C ASN A 12 -18.10 13.35 8.02
N SER A 13 -17.53 13.60 6.85
CA SER A 13 -18.00 14.69 6.00
C SER A 13 -19.47 14.46 5.61
N PRO A 14 -20.21 15.53 5.26
CA PRO A 14 -21.37 15.41 4.40
C PRO A 14 -21.03 14.68 3.09
N ARG A 15 -22.04 14.28 2.32
CA ARG A 15 -21.84 13.76 0.96
C ARG A 15 -21.11 14.80 0.12
N ILE A 16 -19.97 14.41 -0.46
CA ILE A 16 -19.21 15.25 -1.39
C ILE A 16 -19.50 14.75 -2.79
N HIS A 17 -20.04 15.61 -3.64
CA HIS A 17 -20.23 15.32 -5.05
C HIS A 17 -18.93 15.53 -5.81
N LEU A 18 -18.47 14.48 -6.49
CA LEU A 18 -17.31 14.56 -7.39
C LEU A 18 -17.77 15.15 -8.72
N SER A 19 -16.97 16.06 -9.27
CA SER A 19 -17.26 16.69 -10.56
C SER A 19 -17.04 15.79 -11.74
N GLN A 20 -16.17 14.81 -11.58
CA GLN A 20 -15.92 13.74 -12.51
C GLN A 20 -16.05 12.42 -11.77
N PRO A 21 -16.62 11.39 -12.41
CA PRO A 21 -16.65 10.09 -11.79
C PRO A 21 -15.23 9.60 -11.49
N PHE A 22 -15.06 9.05 -10.29
CA PHE A 22 -13.86 8.32 -9.91
C PHE A 22 -14.11 6.84 -10.17
N VAL A 23 -13.30 6.25 -11.06
CA VAL A 23 -13.41 4.83 -11.38
C VAL A 23 -12.59 4.05 -10.36
N TYR A 24 -13.21 3.15 -9.63
CA TYR A 24 -12.56 2.38 -8.59
C TYR A 24 -12.94 0.91 -8.75
N PHE A 25 -11.94 0.07 -9.07
CA PHE A 25 -12.11 -1.36 -9.35
C PHE A 25 -13.27 -1.66 -10.33
N GLY A 26 -13.32 -0.92 -11.44
CA GLY A 26 -14.34 -1.08 -12.49
C GLY A 26 -15.69 -0.40 -12.20
N ARG A 27 -15.90 0.09 -10.99
CA ARG A 27 -17.12 0.84 -10.61
C ARG A 27 -16.90 2.33 -10.74
N SER A 28 -17.92 3.04 -11.16
CA SER A 28 -17.87 4.50 -11.32
C SER A 28 -18.60 5.19 -10.18
N TYR A 29 -17.89 6.07 -9.45
CA TYR A 29 -18.42 6.79 -8.29
C TYR A 29 -18.47 8.29 -8.53
N SER A 30 -19.64 8.89 -8.35
CA SER A 30 -19.87 10.34 -8.45
C SER A 30 -19.90 11.06 -7.10
N GLN A 31 -19.63 10.34 -6.02
CA GLN A 31 -19.66 10.89 -4.67
C GLN A 31 -18.61 10.23 -3.78
N ILE A 32 -18.20 10.92 -2.73
CA ILE A 32 -17.26 10.43 -1.72
C ILE A 32 -17.58 10.98 -0.33
N TYR A 33 -17.17 10.26 0.70
CA TYR A 33 -17.25 10.67 2.10
C TYR A 33 -15.86 10.56 2.74
N VAL A 34 -15.45 11.57 3.50
CA VAL A 34 -14.19 11.60 4.24
C VAL A 34 -14.47 11.31 5.71
N ASN A 35 -13.92 10.22 6.24
CA ASN A 35 -14.09 9.84 7.63
C ASN A 35 -13.00 10.43 8.53
N HIS A 36 -13.35 10.75 9.78
CA HIS A 36 -12.38 11.30 10.74
C HIS A 36 -11.27 10.30 11.10
N ASN A 37 -11.63 9.02 11.17
CA ASN A 37 -10.76 7.89 11.48
C ASN A 37 -9.86 7.45 10.32
N GLY A 38 -9.77 8.22 9.22
CA GLY A 38 -8.72 8.00 8.22
C GLY A 38 -9.06 7.04 7.08
N HIS A 39 -10.35 6.89 6.77
CA HIS A 39 -10.84 6.21 5.56
C HIS A 39 -11.81 7.06 4.73
N LEU A 40 -11.99 6.66 3.48
CA LEU A 40 -12.91 7.21 2.51
C LEU A 40 -13.89 6.12 2.09
N THR A 41 -15.15 6.49 1.88
CA THR A 41 -16.19 5.61 1.33
C THR A 41 -16.91 6.29 0.17
N PHE A 42 -17.54 5.52 -0.71
CA PHE A 42 -18.22 6.05 -1.89
C PHE A 42 -19.75 5.94 -1.85
N THR A 43 -20.31 5.08 -1.00
CA THR A 43 -21.76 4.81 -0.98
C THR A 43 -22.48 5.53 0.16
N ALA A 44 -21.94 5.47 1.38
CA ALA A 44 -22.51 6.07 2.57
C ALA A 44 -21.41 6.41 3.59
N PRO A 45 -21.63 7.40 4.48
CA PRO A 45 -20.71 7.64 5.58
C PRO A 45 -20.61 6.40 6.48
N TRP A 46 -19.47 6.23 7.14
CA TRP A 46 -19.22 5.06 7.97
C TRP A 46 -18.53 5.44 9.27
N ARG A 47 -19.29 5.50 10.36
CA ARG A 47 -18.77 5.76 11.71
C ARG A 47 -18.12 4.49 12.25
N SER A 48 -16.84 4.30 11.96
CA SER A 48 -16.07 3.20 12.52
C SER A 48 -14.66 3.68 12.84
N PHE A 49 -14.23 3.49 14.09
CA PHE A 49 -12.89 3.80 14.58
C PHE A 49 -12.02 2.56 14.73
N THR A 50 -12.64 1.40 14.92
CA THR A 50 -11.94 0.11 14.97
C THR A 50 -11.78 -0.42 13.56
N PRO A 51 -10.54 -0.58 13.06
CA PRO A 51 -10.31 -1.14 11.76
C PRO A 51 -10.80 -2.59 11.68
N GLN A 52 -11.43 -2.93 10.57
CA GLN A 52 -11.98 -4.26 10.33
C GLN A 52 -11.13 -4.99 9.30
N ARG A 53 -10.67 -6.21 9.61
CA ARG A 53 -9.86 -7.00 8.67
C ARG A 53 -10.54 -7.06 7.30
N PHE A 54 -9.76 -6.74 6.28
CA PHE A 54 -10.23 -6.81 4.90
C PHE A 54 -10.18 -8.27 4.41
N PRO A 55 -11.16 -8.70 3.59
CA PRO A 55 -12.34 -7.97 3.20
C PRO A 55 -13.37 -7.80 4.31
N ILE A 56 -13.88 -6.58 4.43
CA ILE A 56 -14.99 -6.23 5.29
C ILE A 56 -16.24 -6.94 4.75
N ASN A 57 -16.89 -7.75 5.59
CA ASN A 57 -18.21 -8.28 5.27
C ASN A 57 -19.19 -7.10 5.06
N GLY A 58 -19.56 -6.81 3.82
CA GLY A 58 -20.44 -5.70 3.44
C GLY A 58 -20.35 -5.36 1.96
N SER A 59 -21.11 -4.35 1.51
CA SER A 59 -21.18 -3.85 0.12
C SER A 59 -20.46 -2.51 -0.08
N ARG A 60 -19.49 -2.18 0.78
CA ARG A 60 -18.84 -0.86 0.83
C ARG A 60 -17.44 -0.88 0.24
N ASP A 61 -17.25 -0.07 -0.80
CA ASP A 61 -15.93 0.25 -1.33
C ASP A 61 -15.26 1.32 -0.44
N VAL A 62 -14.02 1.02 -0.02
CA VAL A 62 -13.28 1.80 0.97
C VAL A 62 -11.86 2.06 0.50
N ILE A 63 -11.38 3.30 0.66
CA ILE A 63 -9.97 3.67 0.59
C ILE A 63 -9.55 4.09 2.00
N ALA A 64 -8.70 3.31 2.65
CA ALA A 64 -8.19 3.55 3.99
C ALA A 64 -6.70 3.90 3.89
N PRO A 65 -6.32 5.18 3.66
CA PRO A 65 -4.92 5.57 3.75
C PRO A 65 -4.36 5.31 5.16
N PHE A 66 -5.15 5.51 6.21
CA PHE A 66 -4.70 5.22 7.56
C PHE A 66 -5.89 5.11 8.51
N TRP A 67 -6.53 3.95 8.55
CA TRP A 67 -7.72 3.76 9.37
C TRP A 67 -7.35 3.37 10.81
N THR A 68 -7.67 4.24 11.77
CA THR A 68 -7.53 4.02 13.22
C THR A 68 -8.38 5.02 14.00
N ASP A 69 -8.43 4.90 15.33
CA ASP A 69 -9.19 5.80 16.21
C ASP A 69 -8.49 7.17 16.30
N ILE A 70 -8.98 8.14 15.53
CA ILE A 70 -8.40 9.49 15.38
C ILE A 70 -9.33 10.51 16.01
N ASP A 71 -8.76 11.36 16.87
CA ASP A 71 -9.47 12.44 17.52
C ASP A 71 -8.89 13.80 17.10
N ASN A 72 -9.69 14.60 16.37
CA ASN A 72 -9.33 15.95 15.96
C ASN A 72 -10.03 17.06 16.77
N ARG A 73 -10.63 16.73 17.94
CA ARG A 73 -11.31 17.73 18.79
C ARG A 73 -10.35 18.77 19.36
N GLU A 74 -9.18 18.31 19.81
CA GLU A 74 -8.16 19.15 20.43
C GLU A 74 -7.01 19.50 19.50
N ARG A 75 -6.61 18.58 18.62
CA ARG A 75 -5.42 18.74 17.75
C ARG A 75 -5.70 18.36 16.30
N GLY A 76 -5.05 19.08 15.39
CA GLY A 76 -5.02 18.74 13.98
C GLY A 76 -6.29 19.11 13.25
N GLN A 77 -6.27 18.87 11.94
CA GLN A 77 -7.38 19.21 11.06
C GLN A 77 -7.54 18.16 9.97
N ILE A 78 -8.79 17.97 9.54
CA ILE A 78 -9.12 17.12 8.41
C ILE A 78 -9.65 18.03 7.31
N MET A 79 -8.97 18.03 6.18
CA MET A 79 -9.21 18.93 5.06
C MET A 79 -9.38 18.12 3.79
N TYR A 80 -10.31 18.51 2.94
CA TYR A 80 -10.44 17.90 1.62
C TYR A 80 -10.81 18.91 0.56
N LYS A 81 -10.34 18.68 -0.67
CA LYS A 81 -10.61 19.54 -1.82
C LYS A 81 -10.50 18.76 -3.12
N GLU A 82 -11.47 18.97 -4.00
CA GLU A 82 -11.36 18.59 -5.41
C GLU A 82 -10.74 19.73 -6.22
N HIS A 83 -9.78 19.39 -7.06
CA HIS A 83 -9.14 20.26 -8.04
C HIS A 83 -9.55 19.81 -9.44
N ARG A 84 -9.84 20.79 -10.31
CA ARG A 84 -10.32 20.57 -11.69
C ARG A 84 -9.48 21.31 -12.75
N GLY A 85 -8.37 21.91 -12.32
CA GLY A 85 -7.51 22.72 -13.17
C GLY A 85 -6.27 23.21 -12.44
N GLY A 86 -5.39 23.86 -13.19
CA GLY A 86 -4.15 24.46 -12.70
C GLY A 86 -3.01 23.46 -12.47
N HIS A 87 -1.97 23.93 -11.79
CA HIS A 87 -0.72 23.20 -11.59
C HIS A 87 -0.89 21.83 -10.93
N ILE A 88 -1.95 21.61 -10.13
CA ILE A 88 -2.19 20.31 -9.48
C ILE A 88 -2.57 19.22 -10.49
N LEU A 89 -3.39 19.54 -11.50
CA LEU A 89 -3.70 18.57 -12.55
C LEU A 89 -2.48 18.33 -13.46
N GLN A 90 -1.73 19.40 -13.77
CA GLN A 90 -0.49 19.26 -14.54
C GLN A 90 0.52 18.38 -13.80
N GLN A 91 0.72 18.59 -12.50
CA GLN A 91 1.58 17.75 -11.68
C GLN A 91 1.05 16.32 -11.59
N ALA A 92 -0.25 16.10 -11.40
CA ALA A 92 -0.82 14.77 -11.35
C ALA A 92 -0.69 14.04 -12.71
N THR A 93 -0.92 14.74 -13.82
CA THR A 93 -0.68 14.24 -15.18
C THR A 93 0.78 13.91 -15.39
N GLN A 94 1.70 14.79 -15.00
CA GLN A 94 3.15 14.59 -15.12
C GLN A 94 3.62 13.43 -14.25
N ASP A 95 3.21 13.38 -12.99
CA ASP A 95 3.52 12.30 -12.06
C ASP A 95 3.03 10.97 -12.62
N VAL A 96 1.77 10.89 -13.06
CA VAL A 96 1.24 9.66 -13.67
C VAL A 96 2.02 9.37 -14.96
N ASN A 97 2.13 10.28 -15.93
CA ASN A 97 2.84 9.99 -17.18
C ASN A 97 4.35 9.71 -17.00
N GLN A 98 4.98 10.24 -15.95
CA GLN A 98 6.36 9.91 -15.60
C GLN A 98 6.51 8.43 -15.24
N TYR A 99 5.51 7.84 -14.58
CA TYR A 99 5.50 6.42 -14.20
C TYR A 99 4.70 5.53 -15.18
N PHE A 100 3.87 6.12 -16.05
CA PHE A 100 3.04 5.42 -17.03
C PHE A 100 3.11 6.10 -18.41
N PRO A 101 4.30 6.26 -19.04
CA PRO A 101 4.43 7.07 -20.25
C PRO A 101 3.64 6.53 -21.45
N GLY A 102 3.37 5.22 -21.50
CA GLY A 102 2.53 4.60 -22.52
C GLY A 102 1.02 4.77 -22.32
N LEU A 103 0.57 5.32 -21.19
CA LEU A 103 -0.86 5.49 -20.88
C LEU A 103 -1.45 6.73 -21.56
N ASN A 104 -0.61 7.70 -21.95
CA ASN A 104 -1.03 9.04 -22.41
C ASN A 104 -2.09 9.64 -21.49
N PHE A 105 -1.88 9.53 -20.19
CA PHE A 105 -2.84 9.93 -19.17
C PHE A 105 -3.02 11.44 -19.15
N GLN A 106 -4.24 11.88 -18.89
CA GLN A 106 -4.55 13.28 -18.62
C GLN A 106 -5.48 13.33 -17.42
N ALA A 107 -5.02 13.92 -16.31
CA ALA A 107 -5.86 14.14 -15.14
C ALA A 107 -6.98 15.13 -15.49
N VAL A 108 -8.22 14.72 -15.26
CA VAL A 108 -9.41 15.58 -15.40
C VAL A 108 -9.92 16.07 -14.04
N SER A 109 -9.60 15.36 -12.96
CA SER A 109 -9.83 15.82 -11.59
C SER A 109 -8.84 15.20 -10.60
N VAL A 110 -8.58 15.92 -9.51
CA VAL A 110 -7.77 15.44 -8.38
C VAL A 110 -8.48 15.77 -7.09
N PHE A 111 -8.96 14.76 -6.36
CA PHE A 111 -9.52 14.91 -5.03
C PHE A 111 -8.46 14.61 -3.97
N VAL A 112 -8.23 15.56 -3.07
CA VAL A 112 -7.24 15.44 -2.00
C VAL A 112 -7.97 15.45 -0.67
N ALA A 113 -7.77 14.43 0.17
CA ALA A 113 -8.18 14.40 1.58
C ALA A 113 -6.94 14.27 2.46
N THR A 114 -6.78 15.18 3.42
CA THR A 114 -5.61 15.31 4.29
C THR A 114 -6.06 15.30 5.74
N TRP A 115 -5.47 14.42 6.53
CA TRP A 115 -5.49 14.44 7.98
C TRP A 115 -4.16 15.03 8.41
N TYR A 116 -4.17 16.27 8.90
CA TYR A 116 -2.97 17.05 9.21
C TYR A 116 -2.82 17.20 10.71
N GLU A 117 -1.72 16.68 11.25
CA GLU A 117 -1.37 16.69 12.67
C GLU A 117 -2.50 16.25 13.62
N VAL A 118 -3.31 15.27 13.20
CA VAL A 118 -4.39 14.71 14.00
C VAL A 118 -3.82 13.78 15.09
N ALA A 119 -4.51 13.71 16.22
CA ALA A 119 -4.12 12.88 17.35
C ALA A 119 -4.88 11.55 17.35
N TYR A 120 -4.33 10.55 18.03
CA TYR A 120 -5.06 9.32 18.37
C TYR A 120 -5.99 9.57 19.55
N TYR A 121 -7.14 8.91 19.58
CA TYR A 121 -7.95 8.87 20.80
C TYR A 121 -7.29 7.96 21.86
N PRO A 122 -7.29 8.31 23.16
CA PRO A 122 -7.57 9.62 23.76
C PRO A 122 -6.29 10.49 23.93
N ARG A 123 -5.22 10.19 23.20
CA ARG A 123 -3.89 10.81 23.35
C ARG A 123 -3.73 12.07 22.50
N THR A 124 -4.14 13.21 23.04
CA THR A 124 -4.19 14.49 22.33
C THR A 124 -2.80 15.09 22.00
N SER A 125 -1.74 14.57 22.61
CA SER A 125 -0.35 14.96 22.33
C SER A 125 0.27 14.31 21.09
N THR A 126 -0.37 13.30 20.51
CA THR A 126 0.17 12.57 19.36
C THR A 126 -0.04 13.34 18.05
N VAL A 127 0.87 13.16 17.11
CA VAL A 127 0.92 13.87 15.83
C VAL A 127 0.98 12.86 14.68
N THR A 128 -0.13 12.78 13.96
CA THR A 128 -0.28 11.91 12.80
C THR A 128 -0.77 12.71 11.60
N THR A 129 -0.08 12.61 10.48
CA THR A 129 -0.33 13.34 9.24
C THR A 129 -0.30 12.38 8.07
N PHE A 130 -1.38 12.32 7.31
CA PHE A 130 -1.47 11.52 6.10
C PHE A 130 -2.50 12.10 5.13
N GLN A 131 -2.45 11.65 3.89
CA GLN A 131 -3.27 12.19 2.81
C GLN A 131 -3.61 11.07 1.81
N ALA A 132 -4.83 11.10 1.30
CA ALA A 132 -5.25 10.37 0.12
C ALA A 132 -5.49 11.36 -1.04
N VAL A 133 -4.92 11.07 -2.20
CA VAL A 133 -5.01 11.84 -3.43
C VAL A 133 -5.60 10.92 -4.50
N LEU A 134 -6.84 11.19 -4.90
CA LEU A 134 -7.59 10.44 -5.91
C LEU A 134 -7.50 11.22 -7.22
N ILE A 135 -6.77 10.69 -8.19
CA ILE A 135 -6.57 11.31 -9.51
C ILE A 135 -7.47 10.56 -10.49
N SER A 136 -8.42 11.25 -11.14
CA SER A 136 -9.23 10.67 -12.23
C SER A 136 -8.80 11.26 -13.56
N GLY A 137 -8.59 10.39 -14.56
CA GLY A 137 -8.46 10.74 -15.98
C GLY A 137 -9.69 10.36 -16.79
N GLY A 138 -10.84 10.18 -16.13
CA GLY A 138 -12.10 9.75 -16.73
C GLY A 138 -12.17 8.24 -16.97
N ARG A 139 -11.20 7.67 -17.71
CA ARG A 139 -11.11 6.22 -17.97
C ARG A 139 -10.32 5.48 -16.91
N TYR A 140 -9.19 6.04 -16.49
CA TYR A 140 -8.30 5.48 -15.48
C TYR A 140 -8.35 6.36 -14.24
N SER A 141 -8.16 5.76 -13.08
CA SER A 141 -8.07 6.48 -11.82
C SER A 141 -6.91 5.92 -10.98
N PHE A 142 -6.28 6.81 -10.23
CA PHE A 142 -5.14 6.50 -9.37
C PHE A 142 -5.43 6.97 -7.96
N VAL A 143 -4.95 6.21 -6.97
CA VAL A 143 -4.96 6.60 -5.57
C VAL A 143 -3.52 6.71 -5.11
N LEU A 144 -3.14 7.91 -4.69
CA LEU A 144 -1.87 8.18 -4.03
C LEU A 144 -2.11 8.41 -2.54
N MET A 145 -1.28 7.79 -1.71
CA MET A 145 -1.30 7.97 -0.27
C MET A 145 0.03 8.56 0.18
N ASN A 146 -0.02 9.74 0.81
CA ASN A 146 1.13 10.45 1.32
C ASN A 146 1.10 10.44 2.85
N TYR A 147 2.26 10.31 3.48
CA TYR A 147 2.38 10.26 4.93
C TYR A 147 3.43 11.27 5.38
N GLY A 148 3.08 12.08 6.38
CA GLY A 148 3.95 13.01 7.09
C GLY A 148 4.43 12.41 8.41
N ALA A 149 4.35 13.18 9.50
CA ALA A 149 4.60 12.67 10.83
C ALA A 149 3.58 11.58 11.20
N ILE A 150 4.01 10.44 11.74
CA ILE A 150 3.12 9.40 12.27
C ILE A 150 3.67 9.02 13.64
N ASP A 151 2.92 9.32 14.70
CA ASP A 151 3.31 8.98 16.06
C ASP A 151 2.98 7.53 16.41
N ARG A 152 3.67 7.00 17.43
CA ARG A 152 3.46 5.65 17.94
C ARG A 152 2.08 5.50 18.57
N THR A 153 1.44 4.35 18.36
CA THR A 153 0.15 4.02 18.97
C THR A 153 0.04 2.53 19.25
N ASN A 154 -0.80 2.20 20.21
CA ASN A 154 -1.18 0.82 20.52
C ASN A 154 -2.54 0.45 19.90
N LEU A 155 -3.14 1.39 19.17
CA LEU A 155 -4.39 1.18 18.44
C LEU A 155 -4.15 0.26 17.25
N SER A 156 -5.19 -0.48 16.87
CA SER A 156 -5.20 -1.17 15.59
C SER A 156 -5.13 -0.15 14.45
N ILE A 157 -4.27 -0.41 13.47
CA ILE A 157 -4.12 0.41 12.26
C ILE A 157 -4.43 -0.46 11.03
N GLN A 158 -5.10 0.11 10.04
CA GLN A 158 -5.29 -0.53 8.75
C GLN A 158 -5.03 0.42 7.58
N VAL A 159 -4.23 -0.04 6.62
CA VAL A 159 -3.89 0.68 5.38
C VAL A 159 -4.26 -0.22 4.19
N ARG A 160 -5.29 0.15 3.40
CA ARG A 160 -5.69 -0.61 2.18
C ARG A 160 -6.71 0.12 1.30
N THR A 161 -6.90 -0.39 0.08
CA THR A 161 -8.00 -0.12 -0.86
C THR A 161 -8.81 -1.41 -1.13
N MET A 162 -10.15 -1.35 -1.18
CA MET A 162 -11.04 -2.48 -1.53
C MET A 162 -12.24 -2.15 -2.43
N ALA A 163 -12.69 -3.12 -3.24
CA ALA A 163 -14.02 -3.16 -3.84
C ALA A 163 -14.74 -4.51 -3.69
N ILE A 164 -16.08 -4.50 -3.70
CA ILE A 164 -16.95 -5.68 -3.60
C ILE A 164 -17.74 -5.86 -4.90
N ASP A 165 -17.16 -6.42 -5.96
CA ASP A 165 -17.94 -7.07 -7.02
C ASP A 165 -17.31 -8.43 -7.36
N ILE A 166 -17.85 -9.47 -6.74
CA ILE A 166 -17.87 -10.82 -7.29
C ILE A 166 -19.36 -11.13 -7.47
N LEU A 167 -19.90 -10.89 -8.67
CA LEU A 167 -21.17 -11.49 -9.04
C LEU A 167 -20.89 -12.66 -9.99
N PHE A 168 -21.32 -13.81 -9.50
CA PHE A 168 -21.19 -15.14 -10.07
C PHE A 168 -21.83 -15.26 -11.46
N PHE A 169 -21.10 -15.87 -12.39
CA PHE A 169 -21.68 -16.78 -13.37
C PHE A 169 -20.78 -18.02 -13.45
N VAL A 170 -20.96 -18.99 -12.55
CA VAL A 170 -20.98 -20.40 -12.94
C VAL A 170 -21.77 -21.21 -11.90
N ASN A 171 -22.68 -22.04 -12.40
CA ASN A 171 -23.29 -23.14 -11.66
C ASN A 171 -22.23 -23.97 -10.92
N SER A 172 -22.59 -24.38 -9.70
CA SER A 172 -22.04 -25.52 -8.96
C SER A 172 -20.65 -25.36 -8.33
N ILE A 173 -20.69 -25.47 -6.98
CA ILE A 173 -19.63 -25.83 -6.02
C ILE A 173 -18.76 -24.66 -5.52
N PHE A 174 -18.99 -24.39 -4.22
CA PHE A 174 -18.23 -23.59 -3.27
C PHE A 174 -16.77 -23.27 -3.62
N ALA A 175 -16.45 -21.98 -3.69
CA ALA A 175 -15.19 -21.45 -3.20
C ALA A 175 -15.38 -19.99 -2.74
N LEU A 176 -15.13 -19.76 -1.45
CA LEU A 176 -15.27 -18.51 -0.73
C LEU A 176 -13.97 -17.70 -0.94
N PHE A 177 -13.95 -16.68 -1.80
CA PHE A 177 -12.73 -15.88 -2.04
C PHE A 177 -12.80 -14.52 -1.35
N TYR A 178 -12.03 -14.40 -0.28
CA TYR A 178 -11.72 -13.15 0.38
C TYR A 178 -10.64 -12.41 -0.45
N LEU A 179 -10.63 -11.07 -0.48
CA LEU A 179 -9.48 -10.25 -0.91
C LEU A 179 -8.30 -10.30 0.10
N ILE A 180 -8.15 -11.44 0.77
CA ILE A 180 -6.91 -12.06 1.20
C ILE A 180 -6.52 -12.87 -0.04
N GLY A 181 -5.65 -12.34 -0.91
CA GLY A 181 -4.93 -13.28 -1.78
C GLY A 181 -4.24 -14.28 -0.85
N PRO A 182 -4.31 -15.61 -1.07
CA PRO A 182 -3.44 -16.51 -0.33
C PRO A 182 -2.03 -15.96 -0.45
N LEU A 183 -1.25 -16.00 0.63
CA LEU A 183 0.17 -15.71 0.54
C LEU A 183 0.70 -16.47 -0.68
N TYR A 184 1.47 -15.80 -1.53
CA TYR A 184 2.26 -16.53 -2.52
C TYR A 184 3.05 -17.60 -1.77
N PRO A 185 3.33 -18.76 -2.38
CA PRO A 185 3.89 -19.89 -1.66
C PRO A 185 5.06 -19.50 -0.77
N ILE A 186 4.98 -19.90 0.49
CA ILE A 186 6.01 -19.62 1.48
C ILE A 186 7.07 -20.70 1.34
N ASN A 187 7.98 -20.51 0.39
CA ASN A 187 9.05 -21.46 0.10
C ASN A 187 10.32 -20.74 -0.36
N GLY A 188 11.42 -21.50 -0.44
CA GLY A 188 12.71 -21.00 -0.89
C GLY A 188 13.78 -20.95 0.20
N GLY A 189 14.74 -20.06 0.01
CA GLY A 189 15.86 -19.88 0.91
C GLY A 189 15.40 -19.23 2.21
N ARG A 190 15.95 -19.70 3.34
CA ARG A 190 15.74 -19.10 4.65
C ARG A 190 16.90 -18.16 4.94
N SER A 191 16.61 -16.94 5.37
CA SER A 191 17.63 -16.08 5.94
C SER A 191 18.11 -16.64 7.28
N SER A 192 19.29 -16.18 7.72
CA SER A 192 19.83 -16.51 9.05
C SER A 192 18.87 -16.09 10.17
N ARG A 193 19.05 -16.68 11.36
CA ARG A 193 18.39 -16.22 12.59
C ARG A 193 19.26 -15.15 13.24
N SER A 194 18.77 -13.92 13.29
CA SER A 194 19.48 -12.74 13.80
C SER A 194 18.49 -11.60 14.01
N ASP A 195 18.71 -10.77 15.02
CA ASP A 195 17.91 -9.57 15.33
C ASP A 195 17.93 -8.59 14.13
N ASP A 196 19.09 -7.98 13.86
CA ASP A 196 19.28 -6.98 12.81
C ASP A 196 19.97 -7.52 11.55
N GLY A 197 19.60 -8.74 11.18
CA GLY A 197 20.22 -9.44 10.06
C GLY A 197 19.74 -8.97 8.69
N ASN A 198 20.42 -9.45 7.66
CA ASN A 198 20.04 -9.31 6.26
C ASN A 198 20.33 -10.63 5.54
N SER A 199 19.63 -10.90 4.45
CA SER A 199 20.06 -11.93 3.51
C SER A 199 21.44 -11.58 2.91
N PRO A 200 22.17 -12.57 2.38
CA PRO A 200 23.21 -12.30 1.39
C PRO A 200 22.64 -11.54 0.18
N ARG A 201 23.53 -11.07 -0.70
CA ARG A 201 23.10 -10.50 -1.99
C ARG A 201 22.37 -11.57 -2.80
N ILE A 202 21.13 -11.30 -3.18
CA ILE A 202 20.34 -12.17 -4.04
C ILE A 202 20.40 -11.60 -5.46
N HIS A 203 20.92 -12.39 -6.40
CA HIS A 203 20.91 -12.03 -7.81
C HIS A 203 19.54 -12.34 -8.41
N LEU A 204 18.90 -11.33 -8.99
CA LEU A 204 17.65 -11.49 -9.73
C LEU A 204 17.99 -11.95 -11.15
N SER A 205 17.31 -12.97 -11.65
CA SER A 205 17.53 -13.41 -13.03
C SER A 205 16.99 -12.46 -14.08
N GLN A 206 15.95 -11.73 -13.71
CA GLN A 206 15.37 -10.67 -14.50
C GLN A 206 15.52 -9.39 -13.71
N PRO A 207 16.06 -8.31 -14.31
CA PRO A 207 16.11 -7.04 -13.62
C PRO A 207 14.71 -6.62 -13.17
N PHE A 208 14.63 -6.13 -11.93
CA PHE A 208 13.42 -5.53 -11.40
C PHE A 208 13.51 -4.02 -11.58
N VAL A 209 12.53 -3.44 -12.27
CA VAL A 209 12.48 -2.00 -12.52
C VAL A 209 11.74 -1.33 -11.38
N TYR A 210 12.41 -0.43 -10.66
CA TYR A 210 11.85 0.31 -9.54
C TYR A 210 12.24 1.78 -9.65
N PHE A 211 11.24 2.67 -9.64
CA PHE A 211 11.42 4.13 -9.86
C PHE A 211 12.25 4.51 -11.08
N GLY A 212 12.18 3.68 -12.12
CA GLY A 212 12.93 3.85 -13.35
C GLY A 212 14.40 3.48 -13.30
N HIS A 213 14.84 2.94 -12.17
CA HIS A 213 16.11 2.25 -12.05
C HIS A 213 15.91 0.74 -12.24
N SER A 214 16.82 0.13 -12.98
CA SER A 214 16.83 -1.32 -13.19
C SER A 214 17.78 -1.98 -12.21
N TYR A 215 17.27 -2.92 -11.41
CA TYR A 215 18.04 -3.60 -10.37
C TYR A 215 18.16 -5.10 -10.65
N SER A 216 19.39 -5.59 -10.75
CA SER A 216 19.70 -7.02 -10.94
C SER A 216 19.96 -7.78 -9.63
N GLN A 217 19.75 -7.11 -8.50
CA GLN A 217 20.03 -7.67 -7.18
C GLN A 217 19.07 -7.10 -6.13
N ILE A 218 18.85 -7.87 -5.07
CA ILE A 218 18.01 -7.47 -3.94
C ILE A 218 18.57 -8.04 -2.63
N TYR A 219 18.24 -7.37 -1.53
CA TYR A 219 18.55 -7.80 -0.17
C TYR A 219 17.26 -7.82 0.64
N VAL A 220 17.03 -8.89 1.39
CA VAL A 220 15.89 -9.04 2.29
C VAL A 220 16.36 -8.73 3.71
N ASN A 221 15.88 -7.63 4.27
CA ASN A 221 16.23 -7.23 5.62
C ASN A 221 15.34 -7.91 6.67
N HIS A 222 15.91 -8.21 7.84
CA HIS A 222 15.16 -8.88 8.91
C HIS A 222 14.03 -8.03 9.49
N ASN A 223 14.24 -6.72 9.56
CA ASN A 223 13.31 -5.71 10.04
C ASN A 223 12.25 -5.30 8.99
N GLY A 224 11.97 -6.14 7.99
CA GLY A 224 10.76 -6.00 7.18
C GLY A 224 10.81 -5.02 6.00
N HIS A 225 12.02 -4.77 5.46
CA HIS A 225 12.22 -4.01 4.24
C HIS A 225 13.15 -4.70 3.24
N LEU A 226 13.16 -4.23 2.00
CA LEU A 226 14.01 -4.68 0.91
C LEU A 226 14.84 -3.50 0.39
N THR A 227 16.08 -3.76 0.02
CA THR A 227 16.98 -2.80 -0.61
C THR A 227 17.61 -3.39 -1.87
N PHE A 228 18.07 -2.54 -2.79
CA PHE A 228 18.69 -2.98 -4.04
C PHE A 228 20.20 -2.70 -4.14
N THR A 229 20.72 -1.77 -3.34
CA THR A 229 22.12 -1.31 -3.45
C THR A 229 23.06 -1.92 -2.41
N GLY A 230 22.51 -2.52 -1.35
CA GLY A 230 23.30 -3.15 -0.29
C GLY A 230 22.47 -3.45 0.95
N PRO A 231 22.97 -4.28 1.87
CA PRO A 231 22.28 -4.58 3.12
C PRO A 231 22.10 -3.31 3.95
N TRP A 232 21.07 -3.32 4.80
CA TRP A 232 20.80 -2.21 5.71
C TRP A 232 20.32 -2.72 7.06
N ARG A 233 21.07 -2.49 8.14
CA ARG A 233 20.73 -3.04 9.47
C ARG A 233 19.83 -2.12 10.30
N SER A 234 19.01 -1.29 9.67
CA SER A 234 18.18 -0.34 10.40
C SER A 234 16.90 -1.02 10.88
N PHE A 235 16.75 -1.16 12.20
CA PHE A 235 15.50 -1.57 12.86
C PHE A 235 14.55 -0.41 13.10
N THR A 236 15.09 0.81 13.24
CA THR A 236 14.27 2.01 13.40
C THR A 236 13.79 2.47 12.04
N PRO A 237 12.47 2.56 11.80
CA PRO A 237 11.96 3.01 10.53
C PRO A 237 12.23 4.50 10.31
N GLN A 238 12.56 4.85 9.07
CA GLN A 238 12.79 6.24 8.69
C GLN A 238 11.59 6.81 7.94
N ARG A 239 11.31 8.10 8.17
CA ARG A 239 10.30 8.83 7.40
C ARG A 239 10.76 8.92 5.95
N PHE A 240 9.89 8.53 5.04
CA PHE A 240 10.13 8.69 3.61
C PHE A 240 9.67 10.10 3.13
N PRO A 241 10.24 10.64 2.04
CA PRO A 241 11.37 10.10 1.27
C PRO A 241 12.61 10.01 2.17
N ILE A 242 13.30 8.87 2.11
CA ILE A 242 14.51 8.67 2.91
C ILE A 242 15.54 9.64 2.32
N ASN A 243 16.05 10.56 3.13
CA ASN A 243 17.12 11.46 2.70
C ASN A 243 18.35 10.60 2.32
N GLY A 244 18.52 10.34 1.03
CA GLY A 244 19.59 9.49 0.50
C GLY A 244 19.28 8.94 -0.89
N SER A 245 20.26 8.25 -1.47
CA SER A 245 20.21 7.65 -2.81
C SER A 245 19.77 6.18 -2.82
N ARG A 246 19.04 5.74 -1.78
CA ARG A 246 18.71 4.33 -1.57
C ARG A 246 17.23 4.07 -1.81
N ASP A 247 16.97 3.22 -2.79
CA ASP A 247 15.64 2.69 -3.04
C ASP A 247 15.31 1.56 -2.07
N VAL A 248 14.13 1.66 -1.47
CA VAL A 248 13.63 0.77 -0.42
C VAL A 248 12.18 0.40 -0.70
N ILE A 249 11.84 -0.88 -0.54
CA ILE A 249 10.46 -1.38 -0.46
C ILE A 249 10.24 -1.86 0.97
N ALA A 250 9.31 -1.25 1.70
CA ALA A 250 9.04 -1.58 3.10
C ALA A 250 7.59 -2.08 3.25
N PRO A 251 7.31 -3.38 3.03
CA PRO A 251 5.99 -3.94 3.30
C PRO A 251 5.61 -3.78 4.78
N PHE A 252 6.56 -3.90 5.69
CA PHE A 252 6.31 -3.68 7.11
C PHE A 252 7.62 -3.47 7.87
N TRP A 253 8.11 -2.23 7.93
CA TRP A 253 9.39 -1.96 8.58
C TRP A 253 9.21 -1.64 10.07
N THR A 254 9.74 -2.51 10.92
CA THR A 254 9.82 -2.35 12.38
C THR A 254 10.93 -3.26 12.92
N ASP A 255 11.29 -3.09 14.18
CA ASP A 255 12.22 -3.96 14.91
C ASP A 255 11.65 -5.38 15.07
N ILE A 256 12.19 -6.33 14.28
CA ILE A 256 11.75 -7.73 14.18
C ILE A 256 12.91 -8.63 14.60
N ASP A 257 12.62 -9.54 15.53
CA ASP A 257 13.58 -10.53 16.01
C ASP A 257 13.15 -11.94 15.58
N ASN A 258 13.94 -12.56 14.70
CA ASN A 258 13.72 -13.94 14.26
C ASN A 258 14.65 -14.96 14.93
N ARG A 259 15.37 -14.60 16.01
CA ARG A 259 16.27 -15.53 16.73
C ARG A 259 15.54 -16.70 17.35
N GLU A 260 14.38 -16.44 17.97
CA GLU A 260 13.60 -17.46 18.67
C GLU A 260 12.36 -17.93 17.88
N ARG A 261 11.69 -17.02 17.16
CA ARG A 261 10.40 -17.30 16.52
C ARG A 261 10.37 -16.81 15.07
N GLY A 262 9.59 -17.50 14.25
CA GLY A 262 9.36 -17.15 12.86
C GLY A 262 10.56 -17.39 11.95
N GLN A 263 10.35 -17.13 10.67
CA GLN A 263 11.35 -17.29 9.61
C GLN A 263 11.19 -16.20 8.55
N ILE A 264 12.29 -15.87 7.90
CA ILE A 264 12.31 -14.95 6.75
C ILE A 264 12.72 -15.77 5.55
N ILE A 265 11.79 -15.89 4.60
CA ILE A 265 11.83 -16.86 3.51
C ILE A 265 11.69 -16.11 2.20
N TYR A 266 12.55 -16.40 1.23
CA TYR A 266 12.48 -15.74 -0.07
C TYR A 266 12.79 -16.67 -1.24
N LYS A 267 12.14 -16.41 -2.37
CA LYS A 267 12.35 -17.13 -3.63
C LYS A 267 12.00 -16.29 -4.84
N GLU A 268 12.80 -16.43 -5.89
CA GLU A 268 12.43 -16.01 -7.23
C GLU A 268 11.80 -17.19 -7.99
N HIS A 269 10.60 -16.98 -8.53
CA HIS A 269 9.90 -17.89 -9.43
C HIS A 269 10.04 -17.38 -10.86
N ARG A 270 10.27 -18.29 -11.81
CA ARG A 270 10.51 -17.96 -13.23
C ARG A 270 9.61 -18.73 -14.19
N SER A 271 8.78 -19.63 -13.68
CA SER A 271 7.88 -20.47 -14.45
C SER A 271 6.77 -21.05 -13.58
N GLY A 272 5.77 -21.66 -14.23
CA GLY A 272 4.69 -22.39 -13.59
C GLY A 272 3.53 -21.50 -13.12
N HIS A 273 2.66 -22.09 -12.30
CA HIS A 273 1.40 -21.50 -11.87
C HIS A 273 1.56 -20.16 -11.13
N ILE A 274 2.73 -19.88 -10.54
CA ILE A 274 3.00 -18.62 -9.83
C ILE A 274 3.11 -17.42 -10.78
N LEU A 275 3.71 -17.60 -11.96
CA LEU A 275 3.71 -16.54 -12.97
C LEU A 275 2.31 -16.35 -13.56
N GLN A 276 1.57 -17.43 -13.78
CA GLN A 276 0.19 -17.36 -14.27
C GLN A 276 -0.71 -16.62 -13.28
N GLN A 277 -0.62 -16.95 -11.99
CA GLN A 277 -1.31 -16.25 -10.92
C GLN A 277 -0.92 -14.77 -10.89
N ALA A 278 0.37 -14.44 -10.91
CA ALA A 278 0.84 -13.05 -10.94
C ALA A 278 0.36 -12.28 -12.16
N THR A 279 0.36 -12.92 -13.34
CA THR A 279 -0.21 -12.37 -14.57
C THR A 279 -1.70 -12.07 -14.40
N GLN A 280 -2.47 -13.01 -13.85
CA GLN A 280 -3.90 -12.85 -13.63
C GLN A 280 -4.19 -11.76 -12.59
N ASP A 281 -3.47 -11.77 -11.47
CA ASP A 281 -3.57 -10.76 -10.41
C ASP A 281 -3.35 -9.36 -10.99
N VAL A 282 -2.33 -9.18 -11.83
CA VAL A 282 -2.07 -7.88 -12.48
C VAL A 282 -3.15 -7.54 -13.52
N ASN A 283 -3.45 -8.45 -14.45
CA ASN A 283 -4.40 -8.18 -15.53
C ASN A 283 -5.84 -7.99 -15.05
N GLN A 284 -6.21 -8.54 -13.90
CA GLN A 284 -7.51 -8.31 -13.28
C GLN A 284 -7.72 -6.80 -13.00
N TYR A 285 -6.68 -6.11 -12.55
CA TYR A 285 -6.76 -4.67 -12.24
C TYR A 285 -6.33 -3.79 -13.40
N PHE A 286 -5.55 -4.34 -14.34
CA PHE A 286 -5.03 -3.63 -15.50
C PHE A 286 -5.30 -4.38 -16.82
N PRO A 287 -6.56 -4.64 -17.18
CA PRO A 287 -6.90 -5.47 -18.34
C PRO A 287 -6.44 -4.88 -19.67
N GLY A 288 -6.20 -3.56 -19.74
CA GLY A 288 -5.68 -2.90 -20.94
C GLY A 288 -4.18 -3.05 -21.16
N LEU A 289 -3.42 -3.63 -20.22
CA LEU A 289 -1.97 -3.77 -20.35
C LEU A 289 -1.52 -5.01 -21.10
N ASN A 290 -2.37 -6.04 -21.17
CA ASN A 290 -1.99 -7.37 -21.64
C ASN A 290 -0.68 -7.86 -20.98
N PHE A 291 -0.57 -7.66 -19.66
CA PHE A 291 0.64 -7.96 -18.90
C PHE A 291 0.93 -9.47 -18.90
N GLN A 292 2.21 -9.83 -18.87
CA GLN A 292 2.66 -11.20 -18.65
C GLN A 292 3.87 -11.17 -17.71
N ALA A 293 3.76 -11.86 -16.56
CA ALA A 293 4.87 -12.01 -15.64
C ALA A 293 5.95 -12.94 -16.24
N VAL A 294 7.21 -12.51 -16.15
CA VAL A 294 8.40 -13.28 -16.53
C VAL A 294 9.24 -13.69 -15.32
N SER A 295 9.09 -12.99 -14.19
CA SER A 295 9.69 -13.34 -12.90
C SER A 295 8.82 -12.85 -11.75
N VAL A 296 8.80 -13.60 -10.65
CA VAL A 296 8.11 -13.23 -9.42
C VAL A 296 9.03 -13.51 -8.23
N PHE A 297 9.53 -12.46 -7.59
CA PHE A 297 10.30 -12.57 -6.35
C PHE A 297 9.39 -12.41 -5.14
N VAL A 298 9.31 -13.43 -4.29
CA VAL A 298 8.50 -13.45 -3.07
C VAL A 298 9.44 -13.38 -1.88
N ALA A 299 9.25 -12.40 -0.99
CA ALA A 299 9.89 -12.35 0.33
C ALA A 299 8.81 -12.34 1.40
N THR A 300 8.87 -13.32 2.32
CA THR A 300 7.89 -13.52 3.38
C THR A 300 8.59 -13.48 4.74
N TRP A 301 8.11 -12.62 5.62
CA TRP A 301 8.37 -12.67 7.04
C TRP A 301 7.24 -13.47 7.65
N TYR A 302 7.49 -14.74 7.95
CA TYR A 302 6.49 -15.71 8.36
C TYR A 302 6.54 -15.93 9.88
N GLU A 303 5.45 -15.57 10.56
CA GLU A 303 5.26 -15.73 12.01
C GLU A 303 6.42 -15.15 12.83
N VAL A 304 6.99 -14.03 12.39
CA VAL A 304 8.11 -13.36 13.07
C VAL A 304 7.63 -12.57 14.28
N ALA A 305 8.53 -12.37 15.23
CA ALA A 305 8.26 -11.66 16.47
C ALA A 305 8.87 -10.25 16.47
N TYR A 306 8.33 -9.35 17.28
CA TYR A 306 8.89 -8.03 17.52
C TYR A 306 10.00 -8.11 18.57
N TYR A 307 11.07 -7.34 18.44
CA TYR A 307 12.04 -7.21 19.53
C TYR A 307 11.45 -6.39 20.70
N PRO A 308 11.74 -6.72 21.97
CA PRO A 308 12.32 -7.97 22.49
C PRO A 308 11.24 -9.03 22.81
N ARG A 309 10.02 -8.85 22.31
CA ARG A 309 8.84 -9.68 22.62
C ARG A 309 8.78 -10.91 21.74
N THR A 310 9.39 -11.98 22.19
CA THR A 310 9.46 -13.21 21.38
C THR A 310 8.08 -13.82 21.13
N SER A 311 7.08 -13.60 21.99
CA SER A 311 5.73 -14.20 21.90
C SER A 311 4.82 -13.68 20.78
N THR A 312 5.14 -12.55 20.15
CA THR A 312 4.28 -11.96 19.11
C THR A 312 4.38 -12.71 17.78
N VAL A 313 3.31 -12.73 17.00
CA VAL A 313 3.20 -13.41 15.72
C VAL A 313 2.77 -12.43 14.64
N THR A 314 3.69 -12.18 13.71
CA THR A 314 3.47 -11.26 12.59
C THR A 314 3.88 -11.94 11.28
N THR A 315 2.99 -11.96 10.30
CA THR A 315 3.21 -12.53 8.96
C THR A 315 2.89 -11.50 7.89
N PHE A 316 3.86 -11.20 7.03
CA PHE A 316 3.68 -10.32 5.87
C PHE A 316 4.61 -10.72 4.74
N GLN A 317 4.31 -10.26 3.53
CA GLN A 317 4.98 -10.65 2.31
C GLN A 317 5.07 -9.49 1.33
N ALA A 318 6.21 -9.34 0.68
CA ALA A 318 6.38 -8.55 -0.53
C ALA A 318 6.53 -9.48 -1.74
N VAL A 319 5.73 -9.24 -2.78
CA VAL A 319 5.78 -9.98 -4.05
C VAL A 319 6.14 -8.99 -5.15
N LEU A 320 7.34 -9.11 -5.69
CA LEU A 320 7.87 -8.30 -6.78
C LEU A 320 7.65 -9.07 -8.08
N ILE A 321 6.68 -8.64 -8.88
CA ILE A 321 6.31 -9.26 -10.15
C ILE A 321 6.97 -8.45 -11.26
N SER A 322 7.90 -9.05 -12.00
CA SER A 322 8.45 -8.49 -13.22
C SER A 322 7.83 -9.16 -14.44
N GLY A 323 7.38 -8.38 -15.40
CA GLY A 323 7.05 -8.76 -16.77
C GLY A 323 8.13 -8.36 -17.77
N GLY A 324 9.36 -8.12 -17.30
CA GLY A 324 10.53 -7.75 -18.09
C GLY A 324 10.50 -6.27 -18.47
N ARG A 325 9.44 -5.85 -19.16
CA ARG A 325 9.08 -4.45 -19.27
C ARG A 325 8.52 -4.00 -17.94
N TYR A 326 7.34 -4.50 -17.52
CA TYR A 326 6.52 -4.01 -16.38
C TYR A 326 6.94 -4.57 -15.02
N SER A 327 6.83 -3.81 -13.92
CA SER A 327 7.21 -4.27 -12.58
C SER A 327 6.17 -3.82 -11.56
N PHE A 328 5.63 -4.78 -10.81
CA PHE A 328 4.59 -4.56 -9.80
C PHE A 328 5.06 -5.06 -8.44
N VAL A 329 4.58 -4.42 -7.38
CA VAL A 329 4.79 -4.87 -6.00
C VAL A 329 3.44 -5.14 -5.38
N LEU A 330 3.21 -6.36 -4.90
CA LEU A 330 2.09 -6.70 -4.04
C LEU A 330 2.59 -6.86 -2.61
N MET A 331 1.79 -6.40 -1.65
CA MET A 331 2.06 -6.56 -0.23
C MET A 331 0.91 -7.34 0.40
N ASN A 332 1.21 -8.57 0.83
CA ASN A 332 0.23 -9.45 1.45
C ASN A 332 0.48 -9.51 2.96
N TYR A 333 -0.58 -9.59 3.75
CA TYR A 333 -0.52 -9.59 5.21
C TYR A 333 -1.33 -10.76 5.76
N GLY A 334 -0.71 -11.54 6.63
CA GLY A 334 -1.33 -12.59 7.42
C GLY A 334 -1.74 -12.08 8.81
N ALA A 335 -1.49 -12.87 9.84
CA ALA A 335 -1.65 -12.42 11.22
C ALA A 335 -0.65 -11.28 11.52
N ILE A 336 -1.11 -10.20 12.16
CA ILE A 336 -0.25 -9.09 12.60
C ILE A 336 -0.62 -8.81 14.06
N ASP A 337 0.34 -8.98 14.96
CA ASP A 337 0.14 -8.73 16.40
C ASP A 337 0.26 -7.25 16.75
N ARG A 338 -0.32 -6.86 17.88
CA ARG A 338 -0.23 -5.48 18.39
C ARG A 338 1.18 -5.18 18.87
N THR A 339 1.64 -3.96 18.64
CA THR A 339 2.94 -3.47 19.11
C THR A 339 2.92 -1.99 19.43
N ASN A 340 3.87 -1.58 20.27
CA ASN A 340 4.12 -0.17 20.59
C ASN A 340 5.35 0.36 19.82
N LEU A 341 5.95 -0.47 18.96
CA LEU A 341 7.08 -0.09 18.12
C LEU A 341 6.65 0.90 17.03
N SER A 342 7.59 1.69 16.56
CA SER A 342 7.40 2.46 15.33
C SER A 342 7.26 1.48 14.16
N ILE A 343 6.18 1.62 13.39
CA ILE A 343 5.97 0.86 12.16
C ILE A 343 5.98 1.84 10.99
N GLN A 344 6.74 1.53 9.94
CA GLN A 344 6.63 2.18 8.65
C GLN A 344 6.19 1.17 7.60
N VAL A 345 4.97 1.32 7.10
CA VAL A 345 4.51 0.63 5.89
C VAL A 345 4.62 1.64 4.75
N ARG A 346 5.49 1.40 3.77
CA ARG A 346 5.61 2.30 2.63
C ARG A 346 6.23 1.61 1.42
N VAL A 347 5.54 1.72 0.28
CA VAL A 347 6.20 1.89 -1.01
C VAL A 347 6.47 3.38 -1.12
N ILE A 348 7.67 3.79 -1.56
CA ILE A 348 7.90 5.19 -1.95
C ILE A 348 6.73 5.54 -2.90
N LYS A 349 5.76 6.36 -2.49
CA LYS A 349 4.49 6.61 -3.20
C LYS A 349 3.58 5.37 -3.41
N PHE A 350 2.33 5.44 -2.93
CA PHE A 350 1.26 4.57 -3.43
C PHE A 350 0.99 4.97 -4.89
N TYR A 351 1.62 4.28 -5.82
CA TYR A 351 1.05 4.01 -7.11
C TYR A 351 1.02 2.49 -7.22
N PHE A 352 0.01 1.94 -7.88
CA PHE A 352 0.23 0.67 -8.56
C PHE A 352 1.32 0.92 -9.60
N ILE A 353 2.60 0.81 -9.25
CA ILE A 353 3.69 1.27 -10.14
C ILE A 353 3.67 0.44 -11.43
N MET A 354 3.66 1.17 -12.54
CA MET A 354 4.27 0.78 -13.81
C MET A 354 5.50 1.69 -14.09
N LEU A 355 6.06 1.57 -15.28
CA LEU A 355 7.49 1.54 -15.58
C LEU A 355 8.26 2.78 -15.98
N ASN A 356 9.58 2.54 -16.09
CA ASN A 356 10.44 3.20 -17.07
C ASN A 356 11.00 2.28 -18.19
N PHE A 357 11.30 2.92 -19.32
CA PHE A 357 11.75 2.43 -20.63
C PHE A 357 13.29 2.41 -20.79
N PHE A 358 13.80 1.63 -21.75
CA PHE A 358 14.80 2.08 -22.74
C PHE A 358 14.44 1.47 -24.11
N GLU A 359 14.22 2.32 -25.10
CA GLU A 359 14.30 1.98 -26.53
C GLU A 359 15.73 2.28 -27.02
N ASN A 360 16.28 1.40 -27.85
CA ASN A 360 17.27 1.74 -28.88
C ASN A 360 16.81 1.00 -30.15
N GLU A 361 16.17 1.74 -31.06
CA GLU A 361 16.58 1.74 -32.47
C GLU A 361 17.06 3.16 -32.80
#